data_AF-A0A4Y8ZWF4-F1
#
_entry.id   AF-A0A4Y8ZWF4-F1
#
_cell.length_a   1.000
_cell.length_b   1.000
_cell.length_c   1.000
_cell.angle_alpha   90.00
_cell.angle_beta   90.00
_cell.angle_gamma   90.00
#
_symmetry.space_group_name_H-M   'P 1'
#
loop_
_entity.id
_entity.type
_entity.pdbx_description
1 polymer ?
#
loop_
_entity_poly.entity_id
_entity_poly.type
_entity_poly.pdbx_seq_one_letter_code
_entity_poly.pdbx_strand_id
1 'polypeptide(L)'
;MARAAPTGQTLLTCVADRGSAAHPWPRHPELLRGEHCARSLADLIHYLCTLHGRYPGVIDHASLRAVDPASRGWFAQATYAFAGERAYLARLAVAAGPVPSTPGAAGTDSTVLAQRHALDMLAQSERNGCALGASLALVLDWAHLREVLDAGARRFGVEPPPYTIAEPGPIADLADAYAGSPAVQRALLFGAEQILHQHHGLWDLLEARHQARAQG
;
A
#
# COMPACT_ATOMS: atom_id res chain seq x y z
N MET A 1 -25.03 11.44 24.53
CA MET A 1 -24.03 10.45 24.06
C MET A 1 -23.75 10.71 22.59
N ALA A 2 -22.51 11.04 22.22
CA ALA A 2 -22.15 11.20 20.80
C ALA A 2 -22.29 9.83 20.10
N ARG A 3 -22.95 9.79 18.95
CA ARG A 3 -23.05 8.56 18.15
C ARG A 3 -21.64 8.19 17.69
N ALA A 4 -21.21 6.95 17.93
CA ALA A 4 -19.93 6.48 17.42
C ALA A 4 -19.87 6.67 15.90
N ALA A 5 -18.72 7.12 15.38
CA ALA A 5 -18.54 7.29 13.95
C ALA A 5 -18.73 5.93 13.24
N PRO A 6 -19.32 5.90 12.03
CA PRO A 6 -19.35 4.71 11.21
C PRO A 6 -17.94 4.14 11.00
N THR A 7 -17.85 2.81 10.84
CA THR A 7 -16.57 2.12 10.62
C THR A 7 -15.92 2.59 9.32
N GLY A 8 -16.70 2.79 8.27
CA GLY A 8 -16.25 3.32 6.99
C GLY A 8 -15.60 4.70 7.13
N GLN A 9 -16.26 5.63 7.82
CA GLN A 9 -15.68 6.95 8.09
C GLN A 9 -14.38 6.85 8.90
N THR A 10 -14.35 5.96 9.90
CA THR A 10 -13.16 5.75 10.73
C THR A 10 -12.00 5.17 9.91
N LEU A 11 -12.28 4.25 8.98
CA LEU A 11 -11.31 3.72 8.03
C LEU A 11 -10.73 4.82 7.14
N LEU A 12 -11.59 5.67 6.55
CA LEU A 12 -11.15 6.77 5.69
C LEU A 12 -10.25 7.75 6.46
N THR A 13 -10.64 8.12 7.69
CA THR A 13 -9.81 8.95 8.57
C THR A 13 -8.48 8.27 8.90
N CYS A 14 -8.48 6.97 9.19
CA CYS A 14 -7.26 6.21 9.45
C CYS A 14 -6.28 6.28 8.26
N VAL A 15 -6.78 6.11 7.02
CA VAL A 15 -5.95 6.22 5.81
C VAL A 15 -5.47 7.66 5.60
N ALA A 16 -6.31 8.66 5.82
CA ALA A 16 -5.90 10.05 5.69
C ALA A 16 -4.80 10.45 6.68
N ASP A 17 -4.89 9.97 7.93
CA ASP A 17 -3.98 10.36 9.01
C ASP A 17 -2.70 9.52 9.07
N ARG A 18 -2.73 8.27 8.56
CA ARG A 18 -1.62 7.30 8.72
C ARG A 18 -1.11 6.70 7.42
N GLY A 19 -1.83 6.93 6.32
CA GLY A 19 -1.41 6.47 5.01
C GLY A 19 -0.25 7.29 4.44
N SER A 20 0.11 6.94 3.22
CA SER A 20 1.17 7.56 2.44
C SER A 20 0.98 9.07 2.31
N ALA A 21 -0.26 9.57 2.23
CA ALA A 21 -0.55 11.00 2.12
C ALA A 21 -0.19 11.83 3.38
N ALA A 22 -0.12 11.16 4.53
CA ALA A 22 0.30 11.80 5.78
C ALA A 22 1.82 11.93 5.89
N HIS A 23 2.59 11.11 5.16
CA HIS A 23 4.05 11.16 5.18
C HIS A 23 4.56 12.39 4.40
N PRO A 24 5.61 13.09 4.86
CA PRO A 24 6.16 14.24 4.14
C PRO A 24 6.93 13.84 2.87
N TRP A 25 7.69 12.75 2.93
CA TRP A 25 8.59 12.30 1.85
C TRP A 25 7.96 12.15 0.45
N PRO A 26 6.76 11.56 0.26
CA PRO A 26 6.12 11.46 -1.07
C PRO A 26 5.93 12.78 -1.81
N ARG A 27 5.80 13.89 -1.07
CA ARG A 27 5.62 15.25 -1.60
C ARG A 27 6.91 16.06 -1.62
N HIS A 28 8.01 15.50 -1.13
CA HIS A 28 9.26 16.21 -1.02
C HIS A 28 9.84 16.50 -2.42
N PRO A 29 10.27 17.74 -2.72
CA PRO A 29 10.77 18.09 -4.05
C PRO A 29 11.94 17.21 -4.51
N GLU A 30 12.79 16.77 -3.59
CA GLU A 30 13.94 15.92 -3.91
C GLU A 30 13.55 14.55 -4.47
N LEU A 31 12.40 14.00 -4.07
CA LEU A 31 11.91 12.73 -4.60
C LEU A 31 11.54 12.85 -6.08
N LEU A 32 10.91 13.96 -6.47
CA LEU A 32 10.32 14.13 -7.80
C LEU A 32 11.22 14.91 -8.77
N ARG A 33 12.06 15.82 -8.27
CA ARG A 33 12.83 16.78 -9.06
C ARG A 33 14.28 16.94 -8.61
N GLY A 34 14.67 16.31 -7.51
CA GLY A 34 16.01 16.37 -6.95
C GLY A 34 17.08 15.73 -7.84
N GLU A 35 18.34 15.99 -7.53
CA GLU A 35 19.48 15.41 -8.24
C GLU A 35 19.41 13.86 -8.25
N HIS A 36 18.92 13.27 -7.16
CA HIS A 36 18.84 11.83 -7.00
C HIS A 36 17.43 11.26 -7.27
N CYS A 37 16.51 12.05 -7.83
CA CYS A 37 15.11 11.65 -8.04
C CYS A 37 14.97 10.31 -8.76
N ALA A 38 15.72 10.06 -9.84
CA ALA A 38 15.65 8.81 -10.59
C ALA A 38 16.02 7.60 -9.72
N ARG A 39 17.04 7.73 -8.86
CA ARG A 39 17.43 6.66 -7.92
C ARG A 39 16.40 6.48 -6.81
N SER A 40 15.86 7.58 -6.26
CA SER A 40 14.81 7.51 -5.24
C SER A 40 13.52 6.88 -5.77
N LEU A 41 13.12 7.20 -7.00
CA LEU A 41 11.96 6.59 -7.66
C LEU A 41 12.20 5.11 -7.99
N ALA A 42 13.41 4.74 -8.42
CA ALA A 42 13.77 3.34 -8.63
C ALA A 42 13.69 2.54 -7.32
N ASP A 43 14.16 3.08 -6.19
CA ASP A 43 14.00 2.41 -4.89
C ASP A 43 12.54 2.14 -4.55
N LEU A 44 11.68 3.17 -4.67
CA LEU A 44 10.25 3.05 -4.40
C LEU A 44 9.63 1.92 -5.22
N ILE A 45 9.89 1.91 -6.54
CA ILE A 45 9.37 0.91 -7.46
C ILE A 45 9.84 -0.49 -7.07
N HIS A 46 11.13 -0.66 -6.78
CA HIS A 46 11.69 -1.98 -6.43
C HIS A 46 11.18 -2.51 -5.09
N TYR A 47 11.05 -1.66 -4.07
CA TYR A 47 10.53 -2.09 -2.78
C TYR A 47 9.03 -2.32 -2.80
N LEU A 48 8.24 -1.51 -3.52
CA LEU A 48 6.84 -1.81 -3.76
C LEU A 48 6.66 -3.10 -4.56
N CYS A 49 7.52 -3.35 -5.56
CA CYS A 49 7.50 -4.61 -6.30
C CYS A 49 7.85 -5.81 -5.38
N THR A 50 8.78 -5.63 -4.44
CA THR A 50 9.13 -6.65 -3.45
C THR A 50 7.98 -6.97 -2.49
N LEU A 51 7.24 -5.94 -2.06
CA LEU A 51 6.15 -6.07 -1.08
C LEU A 51 4.82 -6.49 -1.72
N HIS A 52 4.50 -5.96 -2.90
CA HIS A 52 3.17 -6.07 -3.53
C HIS A 52 3.19 -6.71 -4.92
N GLY A 53 4.35 -6.93 -5.53
CA GLY A 53 4.47 -7.47 -6.89
C GLY A 53 4.25 -8.97 -7.02
N ARG A 54 4.29 -9.74 -5.91
CA ARG A 54 4.03 -11.18 -5.93
C ARG A 54 2.54 -11.50 -5.95
N TYR A 55 2.24 -12.65 -6.53
CA TYR A 55 0.94 -13.30 -6.44
C TYR A 55 1.10 -14.67 -5.77
N PRO A 56 0.21 -15.05 -4.84
CA PRO A 56 -0.83 -14.23 -4.21
C PRO A 56 -0.25 -13.12 -3.31
N GLY A 57 -0.90 -11.95 -3.29
CA GLY A 57 -0.63 -10.86 -2.35
C GLY A 57 -1.72 -10.72 -1.28
N VAL A 58 -1.74 -9.60 -0.55
CA VAL A 58 -2.67 -9.37 0.57
C VAL A 58 -4.14 -9.56 0.17
N ILE A 59 -4.55 -8.91 -0.92
CA ILE A 59 -5.94 -8.96 -1.41
C ILE A 59 -6.30 -10.37 -1.88
N ASP A 60 -5.36 -11.05 -2.56
CA ASP A 60 -5.61 -12.40 -3.09
C ASP A 60 -5.78 -13.41 -1.93
N HIS A 61 -4.90 -13.38 -0.93
CA HIS A 61 -5.01 -14.22 0.26
C HIS A 61 -6.29 -13.97 1.05
N ALA A 62 -6.66 -12.69 1.24
CA ALA A 62 -7.90 -12.33 1.94
C ALA A 62 -9.14 -12.80 1.16
N SER A 63 -9.11 -12.71 -0.18
CA SER A 63 -10.23 -13.13 -1.03
C SER A 63 -10.57 -14.62 -0.90
N LEU A 64 -9.55 -15.49 -0.75
CA LEU A 64 -9.73 -16.94 -0.60
C LEU A 64 -10.48 -17.32 0.68
N ARG A 65 -10.58 -16.40 1.63
CA ARG A 65 -11.16 -16.61 2.96
C ARG A 65 -12.45 -15.81 3.16
N ALA A 66 -12.87 -15.05 2.15
CA ALA A 66 -14.08 -14.24 2.20
C ALA A 66 -15.33 -15.11 2.13
N VAL A 67 -16.13 -15.12 3.19
CA VAL A 67 -17.38 -15.90 3.28
C VAL A 67 -18.62 -15.04 3.09
N ASP A 68 -18.58 -13.78 3.50
CA ASP A 68 -19.69 -12.84 3.38
C ASP A 68 -19.92 -12.44 1.90
N PRO A 69 -21.16 -12.49 1.37
CA PRO A 69 -21.46 -12.15 -0.02
C PRO A 69 -21.00 -10.75 -0.46
N ALA A 70 -21.15 -9.73 0.39
CA ALA A 70 -20.78 -8.35 0.04
C ALA A 70 -19.25 -8.24 -0.08
N SER A 71 -18.51 -8.81 0.88
CA SER A 71 -17.05 -8.87 0.82
C SER A 71 -16.53 -9.66 -0.40
N ARG A 72 -17.17 -10.79 -0.76
CA ARG A 72 -16.78 -11.60 -1.92
C ARG A 72 -16.91 -10.82 -3.23
N GLY A 73 -18.02 -10.09 -3.40
CA GLY A 73 -18.24 -9.26 -4.59
C GLY A 73 -17.17 -8.18 -4.74
N TRP A 74 -16.82 -7.53 -3.64
CA TRP A 74 -15.74 -6.54 -3.63
C TRP A 74 -14.36 -7.17 -3.90
N PHE A 75 -14.03 -8.29 -3.25
CA PHE A 75 -12.76 -8.98 -3.46
C PHE A 75 -12.56 -9.45 -4.91
N ALA A 76 -13.62 -9.90 -5.60
CA ALA A 76 -13.55 -10.28 -7.00
C ALA A 76 -13.10 -9.10 -7.89
N GLN A 77 -13.62 -7.90 -7.62
CA GLN A 77 -13.23 -6.69 -8.34
C GLN A 77 -11.82 -6.23 -7.93
N ALA A 78 -11.53 -6.22 -6.63
CA ALA A 78 -10.25 -5.78 -6.09
C ALA A 78 -9.08 -6.66 -6.55
N THR A 79 -9.23 -7.98 -6.57
CA THR A 79 -8.20 -8.92 -7.06
C THR A 79 -7.90 -8.71 -8.54
N TYR A 80 -8.93 -8.53 -9.37
CA TYR A 80 -8.77 -8.23 -10.80
C TYR A 80 -8.05 -6.90 -11.02
N ALA A 81 -8.51 -5.83 -10.37
CA ALA A 81 -7.91 -4.51 -10.52
C ALA A 81 -6.47 -4.46 -10.01
N PHE A 82 -6.18 -5.08 -8.85
CA PHE A 82 -4.84 -5.09 -8.28
C PHE A 82 -3.86 -5.99 -9.04
N ALA A 83 -4.34 -6.99 -9.80
CA ALA A 83 -3.51 -7.70 -10.76
C ALA A 83 -2.98 -6.76 -11.86
N GLY A 84 -3.79 -5.78 -12.29
CA GLY A 84 -3.37 -4.70 -13.19
C GLY A 84 -2.27 -3.83 -12.57
N GLU A 85 -2.41 -3.47 -11.30
CA GLU A 85 -1.41 -2.70 -10.54
C GLU A 85 -0.09 -3.47 -10.40
N ARG A 86 -0.13 -4.78 -10.12
CA ARG A 86 1.07 -5.63 -10.09
C ARG A 86 1.77 -5.68 -11.45
N ALA A 87 1.00 -5.84 -12.53
CA ALA A 87 1.55 -5.83 -13.87
C ALA A 87 2.19 -4.47 -14.21
N TYR A 88 1.60 -3.38 -13.72
CA TYR A 88 2.17 -2.04 -13.87
C TYR A 88 3.49 -1.88 -13.08
N LEU A 89 3.53 -2.27 -11.80
CA LEU A 89 4.75 -2.27 -11.00
C LEU A 89 5.87 -3.08 -11.65
N ALA A 90 5.56 -4.26 -12.19
CA ALA A 90 6.55 -5.09 -12.87
C ALA A 90 7.16 -4.38 -14.10
N ARG A 91 6.33 -3.70 -14.92
CA ARG A 91 6.83 -2.90 -16.05
C ARG A 91 7.69 -1.73 -15.59
N LEU A 92 7.29 -1.05 -14.51
CA LEU A 92 8.08 0.04 -13.93
C LEU A 92 9.42 -0.45 -13.40
N ALA A 93 9.47 -1.60 -12.72
CA ALA A 93 10.71 -2.17 -12.21
C ALA A 93 11.71 -2.51 -13.33
N VAL A 94 11.20 -3.04 -14.45
CA VAL A 94 12.03 -3.29 -15.65
C VAL A 94 12.55 -1.96 -16.21
N ALA A 95 11.70 -0.94 -16.35
CA ALA A 95 12.09 0.36 -16.90
C ALA A 95 13.05 1.14 -16.00
N ALA A 96 12.93 1.00 -14.67
CA ALA A 96 13.80 1.63 -13.69
C ALA A 96 15.23 1.05 -13.68
N GLY A 97 15.42 -0.15 -14.24
CA GLY A 97 16.71 -0.83 -14.25
C GLY A 97 17.08 -1.44 -12.88
N PRO A 98 18.37 -1.70 -12.60
CA PRO A 98 18.79 -2.35 -11.36
C PRO A 98 18.55 -1.47 -10.13
N VAL A 99 18.41 -2.10 -8.96
CA VAL A 99 18.29 -1.40 -7.67
C VAL A 99 19.53 -0.51 -7.47
N PRO A 100 19.37 0.80 -7.21
CA PRO A 100 20.51 1.69 -7.05
C PRO A 100 21.34 1.36 -5.80
N SER A 101 22.66 1.25 -5.98
CA SER A 101 23.61 1.12 -4.89
C SER A 101 23.49 2.29 -3.90
N THR A 102 23.45 1.97 -2.61
CA THR A 102 23.30 2.94 -1.52
C THR A 102 24.03 2.41 -0.29
N PRO A 103 24.77 3.26 0.46
CA PRO A 103 25.33 2.85 1.74
C PRO A 103 24.23 2.27 2.67
N GLY A 104 24.55 1.21 3.42
CA GLY A 104 23.59 0.56 4.32
C GLY A 104 22.61 -0.41 3.67
N ALA A 105 22.90 -0.92 2.46
CA ALA A 105 22.04 -1.86 1.74
C ALA A 105 21.64 -3.10 2.57
N ALA A 106 22.55 -3.68 3.36
CA ALA A 106 22.25 -4.87 4.17
C ALA A 106 21.14 -4.61 5.22
N GLY A 107 21.13 -3.43 5.85
CA GLY A 107 20.05 -3.05 6.77
C GLY A 107 18.72 -2.84 6.06
N THR A 108 18.77 -2.23 4.86
CA THR A 108 17.58 -2.06 4.01
C THR A 108 16.91 -3.39 3.68
N ASP A 109 17.69 -4.39 3.23
CA ASP A 109 17.17 -5.71 2.85
C ASP A 109 16.48 -6.42 4.03
N SER A 110 17.06 -6.34 5.23
CA SER A 110 16.45 -6.92 6.43
C SER A 110 15.12 -6.27 6.80
N THR A 111 15.01 -4.94 6.66
CA THR A 111 13.78 -4.20 6.94
C THR A 111 12.68 -4.59 5.94
N VAL A 112 12.98 -4.61 4.65
CA VAL A 112 12.01 -4.97 3.61
C VAL A 112 11.57 -6.43 3.75
N LEU A 113 12.48 -7.35 4.12
CA LEU A 113 12.14 -8.74 4.41
C LEU A 113 11.18 -8.86 5.60
N ALA A 114 11.41 -8.10 6.67
CA ALA A 114 10.54 -8.07 7.84
C ALA A 114 9.14 -7.50 7.49
N GLN A 115 9.08 -6.42 6.71
CA GLN A 115 7.82 -5.87 6.21
C GLN A 115 7.05 -6.90 5.38
N ARG A 116 7.71 -7.59 4.45
CA ARG A 116 7.08 -8.65 3.65
C ARG A 116 6.48 -9.74 4.53
N HIS A 117 7.22 -10.20 5.54
CA HIS A 117 6.70 -11.19 6.48
C HIS A 117 5.48 -10.67 7.27
N ALA A 118 5.49 -9.40 7.67
CA ALA A 118 4.34 -8.77 8.32
C ALA A 118 3.11 -8.72 7.40
N LEU A 119 3.29 -8.42 6.11
CA LEU A 119 2.21 -8.47 5.11
C LEU A 119 1.64 -9.88 4.95
N ASP A 120 2.50 -10.90 4.87
CA ASP A 120 2.08 -12.30 4.75
C ASP A 120 1.25 -12.74 5.97
N MET A 121 1.67 -12.35 7.17
CA MET A 121 0.96 -12.63 8.43
C MET A 121 -0.38 -11.89 8.51
N LEU A 122 -0.42 -10.64 8.05
CA LEU A 122 -1.62 -9.82 8.03
C LEU A 122 -2.67 -10.39 7.06
N ALA A 123 -2.24 -10.78 5.86
CA ALA A 123 -3.08 -11.35 4.82
C ALA A 123 -3.75 -12.67 5.22
N GLN A 124 -3.10 -13.44 6.10
CA GLN A 124 -3.55 -14.74 6.58
C GLN A 124 -4.22 -14.69 7.96
N SER A 125 -4.53 -13.50 8.47
CA SER A 125 -5.12 -13.36 9.80
C SER A 125 -6.48 -14.06 9.92
N GLU A 126 -6.61 -14.94 10.92
CA GLU A 126 -7.86 -15.61 11.29
C GLU A 126 -8.85 -14.68 12.03
N ARG A 127 -8.41 -13.49 12.45
CA ARG A 127 -9.27 -12.54 13.16
C ARG A 127 -10.28 -11.95 12.19
N ASN A 128 -11.56 -12.27 12.39
CA ASN A 128 -12.65 -11.84 11.51
C ASN A 128 -12.65 -10.31 11.30
N GLY A 129 -12.47 -9.87 10.05
CA GLY A 129 -12.37 -8.47 9.65
C GLY A 129 -10.95 -7.96 9.41
N CYS A 130 -9.91 -8.59 9.99
CA CYS A 130 -8.53 -8.10 9.92
C CYS A 130 -7.97 -8.07 8.49
N ALA A 131 -8.00 -9.20 7.78
CA ALA A 131 -7.51 -9.27 6.40
C ALA A 131 -8.33 -8.40 5.43
N LEU A 132 -9.65 -8.25 5.67
CA LEU A 132 -10.49 -7.32 4.93
C LEU A 132 -10.07 -5.87 5.17
N GLY A 133 -9.92 -5.45 6.42
CA GLY A 133 -9.49 -4.10 6.76
C GLY A 133 -8.13 -3.73 6.17
N ALA A 134 -7.18 -4.67 6.20
CA ALA A 134 -5.89 -4.52 5.53
C ALA A 134 -6.05 -4.34 4.01
N SER A 135 -6.94 -5.11 3.37
CA SER A 135 -7.18 -5.01 1.94
C SER A 135 -7.86 -3.69 1.55
N LEU A 136 -8.84 -3.23 2.34
CA LEU A 136 -9.54 -1.97 2.08
C LEU A 136 -8.60 -0.78 2.22
N ALA A 137 -7.81 -0.75 3.31
CA ALA A 137 -6.82 0.31 3.52
C ALA A 137 -5.69 0.28 2.49
N LEU A 138 -5.25 -0.91 2.05
CA LEU A 138 -4.30 -1.05 0.94
C LEU A 138 -4.82 -0.35 -0.31
N VAL A 139 -6.05 -0.66 -0.73
CA VAL A 139 -6.65 -0.06 -1.94
C VAL A 139 -6.81 1.45 -1.81
N LEU A 140 -7.26 1.94 -0.65
CA LEU A 140 -7.42 3.38 -0.40
C LEU A 140 -6.06 4.11 -0.44
N ASP A 141 -5.06 3.59 0.25
CA ASP A 141 -3.72 4.20 0.30
C ASP A 141 -2.97 4.10 -1.03
N TRP A 142 -3.27 3.07 -1.82
CA TRP A 142 -2.69 2.86 -3.13
C TRP A 142 -2.92 4.05 -4.06
N ALA A 143 -4.02 4.80 -3.90
CA ALA A 143 -4.29 5.98 -4.71
C ALA A 143 -3.17 7.02 -4.59
N HIS A 144 -2.62 7.22 -3.39
CA HIS A 144 -1.53 8.18 -3.20
C HIS A 144 -0.17 7.61 -3.62
N LEU A 145 0.09 6.33 -3.36
CA LEU A 145 1.26 5.63 -3.92
C LEU A 145 1.28 5.73 -5.45
N ARG A 146 0.10 5.62 -6.07
CA ARG A 146 -0.08 5.66 -7.51
C ARG A 146 0.34 7.00 -8.13
N GLU A 147 0.10 8.12 -7.45
CA GLU A 147 0.55 9.44 -7.92
C GLU A 147 2.08 9.51 -8.08
N VAL A 148 2.82 8.91 -7.12
CA VAL A 148 4.29 8.87 -7.15
C VAL A 148 4.79 7.85 -8.16
N LEU A 149 4.14 6.68 -8.26
CA LEU A 149 4.44 5.68 -9.29
C LEU A 149 4.28 6.26 -10.69
N ASP A 150 3.21 7.03 -10.94
CA ASP A 150 2.95 7.66 -12.23
C ASP A 150 3.96 8.78 -12.54
N ALA A 151 4.47 9.47 -11.51
CA ALA A 151 5.61 10.37 -11.68
C ALA A 151 6.88 9.61 -12.08
N GLY A 152 7.13 8.44 -11.46
CA GLY A 152 8.18 7.50 -11.86
C GLY A 152 8.01 7.01 -13.30
N ALA A 153 6.79 6.67 -13.69
CA ALA A 153 6.46 6.18 -15.03
C ALA A 153 6.81 7.21 -16.10
N ARG A 154 6.38 8.47 -15.92
CA ARG A 154 6.78 9.58 -16.81
C ARG A 154 8.30 9.74 -16.89
N ARG A 155 9.00 9.60 -15.76
CA ARG A 155 10.46 9.72 -15.69
C ARG A 155 11.19 8.60 -16.44
N PHE A 156 10.62 7.39 -16.44
CA PHE A 156 11.19 6.20 -17.07
C PHE A 156 10.57 5.87 -18.44
N GLY A 157 9.71 6.74 -18.98
CA GLY A 157 9.10 6.56 -20.30
C GLY A 157 8.07 5.44 -20.37
N VAL A 158 7.40 5.11 -19.26
CA VAL A 158 6.31 4.14 -19.20
C VAL A 158 4.99 4.89 -19.13
N GLU A 159 4.03 4.52 -19.99
CA GLU A 159 2.68 5.08 -19.93
C GLU A 159 1.89 4.44 -18.76
N PRO A 160 1.36 5.24 -17.81
CA PRO A 160 0.50 4.73 -16.76
C PRO A 160 -0.80 4.13 -17.32
N PRO A 161 -1.20 2.91 -16.92
CA PRO A 161 -2.53 2.40 -17.27
C PRO A 161 -3.62 3.20 -16.53
N PRO A 162 -4.91 3.09 -16.91
CA PRO A 162 -5.99 3.67 -16.13
C PRO A 162 -5.99 3.18 -14.68
N TYR A 163 -6.33 4.04 -13.73
CA TYR A 163 -6.50 3.71 -12.32
C TYR A 163 -7.99 3.63 -11.97
N THR A 164 -8.48 2.45 -11.56
CA THR A 164 -9.92 2.18 -11.44
C THR A 164 -10.33 1.49 -10.13
N ILE A 165 -9.47 1.44 -9.12
CA ILE A 165 -9.67 0.58 -7.94
C ILE A 165 -10.11 1.31 -6.67
N ALA A 166 -9.75 2.59 -6.48
CA ALA A 166 -9.97 3.30 -5.22
C ALA A 166 -11.17 4.26 -5.29
N GLU A 167 -12.37 3.73 -5.10
CA GLU A 167 -13.56 4.53 -4.83
C GLU A 167 -13.85 4.55 -3.31
N PRO A 168 -13.62 5.68 -2.60
CA PRO A 168 -13.72 5.71 -1.14
C PRO A 168 -15.11 5.41 -0.58
N GLY A 169 -16.17 5.86 -1.27
CA GLY A 169 -17.57 5.66 -0.83
C GLY A 169 -17.95 4.19 -0.73
N PRO A 170 -17.88 3.41 -1.84
CA PRO A 170 -18.18 1.97 -1.81
C PRO A 170 -17.32 1.18 -0.81
N ILE A 171 -16.05 1.56 -0.60
CA ILE A 171 -15.18 0.94 0.40
C ILE A 171 -15.65 1.24 1.82
N ALA A 172 -16.07 2.47 2.11
CA ALA A 172 -16.61 2.87 3.40
C ALA A 172 -17.95 2.16 3.69
N ASP A 173 -18.84 2.09 2.70
CA ASP A 173 -20.13 1.40 2.81
C ASP A 173 -19.93 -0.11 3.11
N LEU A 174 -18.96 -0.75 2.45
CA LEU A 174 -18.60 -2.13 2.74
C LEU A 174 -18.07 -2.30 4.16
N ALA A 175 -17.20 -1.40 4.63
CA ALA A 175 -16.68 -1.46 5.99
C ALA A 175 -17.80 -1.32 7.03
N ASP A 176 -18.78 -0.44 6.78
CA ASP A 176 -19.96 -0.29 7.64
C ASP A 176 -20.85 -1.53 7.64
N ALA A 177 -21.10 -2.11 6.46
CA ALA A 177 -21.90 -3.32 6.33
C ALA A 177 -21.24 -4.54 7.00
N TYR A 178 -19.92 -4.68 6.88
CA TYR A 178 -19.18 -5.82 7.40
C TYR A 178 -18.96 -5.76 8.92
N ALA A 179 -18.80 -4.55 9.48
CA ALA A 179 -18.37 -4.37 10.85
C ALA A 179 -19.21 -5.15 11.86
N GLY A 180 -20.54 -5.22 11.71
CA GLY A 180 -21.49 -6.16 12.35
C GLY A 180 -21.53 -6.29 13.89
N SER A 181 -20.43 -6.01 14.59
CA SER A 181 -20.18 -6.08 16.01
C SER A 181 -18.94 -5.25 16.36
N PRO A 182 -18.79 -4.76 17.61
CA PRO A 182 -17.59 -4.03 18.02
C PRO A 182 -16.29 -4.83 17.89
N ALA A 183 -16.34 -6.17 17.99
CA ALA A 183 -15.15 -7.02 17.87
C ALA A 183 -14.61 -7.07 16.44
N VAL A 184 -15.50 -7.24 15.46
CA VAL A 184 -15.15 -7.26 14.03
C VAL A 184 -14.74 -5.87 13.56
N GLN A 185 -15.41 -4.80 14.01
CA GLN A 185 -14.97 -3.42 13.77
C GLN A 185 -13.52 -3.19 14.21
N ARG A 186 -13.17 -3.59 15.44
CA ARG A 186 -11.79 -3.44 15.95
C ARG A 186 -10.78 -4.24 15.15
N ALA A 187 -11.12 -5.47 14.75
CA ALA A 187 -10.24 -6.29 13.94
C ALA A 187 -10.02 -5.67 12.55
N LEU A 188 -11.07 -5.14 11.92
CA LEU A 188 -10.99 -4.44 10.64
C LEU A 188 -10.09 -3.21 10.74
N LEU A 189 -10.33 -2.33 11.70
CA LEU A 189 -9.50 -1.13 11.89
C LEU A 189 -8.06 -1.47 12.27
N PHE A 190 -7.84 -2.52 13.09
CA PHE A 190 -6.51 -3.02 13.37
C PHE A 190 -5.79 -3.45 12.08
N GLY A 191 -6.45 -4.22 11.22
CA GLY A 191 -5.86 -4.65 9.95
C GLY A 191 -5.51 -3.49 9.03
N ALA A 192 -6.38 -2.48 8.97
CA ALA A 192 -6.13 -1.23 8.27
C ALA A 192 -4.90 -0.49 8.82
N GLU A 193 -4.81 -0.32 10.14
CA GLU A 193 -3.66 0.34 10.76
C GLU A 193 -2.35 -0.41 10.50
N GLN A 194 -2.36 -1.75 10.50
CA GLN A 194 -1.14 -2.54 10.29
C GLN A 194 -0.59 -2.37 8.87
N ILE A 195 -1.43 -2.36 7.83
CA ILE A 195 -0.95 -2.16 6.46
C ILE A 195 -0.42 -0.74 6.24
N LEU A 196 -1.10 0.26 6.79
CA LEU A 196 -0.67 1.67 6.71
C LEU A 196 0.65 1.88 7.43
N HIS A 197 0.85 1.21 8.58
CA HIS A 197 2.13 1.23 9.29
C HIS A 197 3.28 0.67 8.43
N GLN A 198 3.04 -0.39 7.65
CA GLN A 198 4.06 -0.89 6.71
C GLN A 198 4.38 0.12 5.61
N HIS A 199 3.37 0.79 5.05
CA HIS A 199 3.60 1.81 4.03
C HIS A 199 4.34 3.03 4.58
N HIS A 200 3.97 3.50 5.77
CA HIS A 200 4.69 4.59 6.44
C HIS A 200 6.16 4.22 6.68
N GLY A 201 6.42 3.03 7.23
CA GLY A 201 7.80 2.55 7.44
C GLY A 201 8.60 2.38 6.14
N LEU A 202 7.94 2.08 5.01
CA LEU A 202 8.60 2.08 3.70
C LEU A 202 9.02 3.50 3.30
N TRP A 203 8.19 4.51 3.55
CA TRP A 203 8.55 5.90 3.27
C TRP A 203 9.72 6.39 4.13
N ASP A 204 9.73 6.06 5.42
CA ASP A 204 10.85 6.34 6.33
C ASP A 204 12.16 5.74 5.78
N LEU A 205 12.10 4.48 5.33
CA LEU A 205 13.24 3.78 4.73
C LEU A 205 13.72 4.45 3.43
N LEU A 206 12.80 4.86 2.56
CA LEU A 206 13.11 5.53 1.29
C LEU A 206 13.75 6.91 1.52
N GLU A 207 13.26 7.67 2.50
CA GLU A 207 13.83 8.95 2.89
C GLU A 207 15.26 8.77 3.42
N ALA A 208 15.47 7.82 4.34
CA ALA A 208 16.80 7.52 4.88
C ALA A 208 17.80 7.12 3.78
N ARG A 209 17.36 6.32 2.80
CA ARG A 209 18.19 5.95 1.64
C ARG A 209 18.56 7.13 0.77
N HIS A 210 17.63 8.06 0.55
CA HIS A 210 17.94 9.29 -0.18
C HIS A 210 18.98 10.13 0.57
N GLN A 211 18.80 10.32 1.89
CA GLN A 211 19.73 11.08 2.72
C GLN A 211 21.14 10.45 2.73
N ALA A 212 21.23 9.11 2.80
CA ALA A 212 22.51 8.40 2.75
C ALA A 212 23.27 8.62 1.43
N ARG A 213 22.57 8.86 0.31
CA ARG A 213 23.21 9.23 -0.96
C ARG A 213 23.66 10.68 -0.99
N ALA A 214 22.88 11.59 -0.40
CA ALA A 214 23.23 13.00 -0.38
C ALA A 214 24.47 13.31 0.50
N GLN A 215 24.80 12.41 1.43
CA GLN A 215 25.93 12.55 2.35
C GLN A 215 27.22 11.84 1.90
N GLY A 216 27.15 10.96 0.89
CA GLY A 216 28.27 10.14 0.42
C GLY A 216 28.73 10.53 -0.97
#